data_AF-A0A504Z2L5-F1
#
_entry.id   AF-A0A504Z2L5-F1
#
_cell.length_a   1.000
_cell.length_b   1.000
_cell.length_c   1.000
_cell.angle_alpha   90.00
_cell.angle_beta   90.00
_cell.angle_gamma   90.00
#
_symmetry.space_group_name_H-M   'P 1'
#
loop_
_entity.id
_entity.type
_entity.pdbx_description
1 polymer ?
#
loop_
_entity_poly.entity_id
_entity_poly.type
_entity_poly.pdbx_seq_one_letter_code
_entity_poly.pdbx_strand_id
1 'polypeptide(L)'
;MAKHPLSDGDFSRLLKLLAAETDSMERKFEKFYYSKGCFSGAQAAALMAAFKTAPERVRVIKALERVSISRIIIPVHQRLCRMCCAEAREILNVVQLTNHDRVFALDCIKRTLVDHETTEGIEYILSAFPFETRAGQMHIVDGTRHT
;
A
#
# COMPACT_ATOMS: atom_id res chain seq x y z
N MET A 1 20.13 -3.51 12.36
CA MET A 1 20.66 -2.79 11.17
C MET A 1 19.52 -2.02 10.52
N ALA A 2 19.71 -0.74 10.22
CA ALA A 2 18.73 0.03 9.47
C ALA A 2 18.63 -0.55 8.06
N LYS A 3 17.42 -0.85 7.58
CA LYS A 3 17.22 -1.26 6.19
C LYS A 3 17.31 0.00 5.35
N HIS A 4 18.23 0.00 4.40
CA HIS A 4 18.32 1.06 3.41
C HIS A 4 17.46 0.69 2.19
N PRO A 5 16.67 1.64 1.66
CA PRO A 5 15.95 1.41 0.42
C PRO A 5 16.94 1.16 -0.73
N LEU A 6 16.45 0.50 -1.79
CA LEU A 6 17.20 0.37 -3.03
C LEU A 6 17.62 1.75 -3.55
N SER A 7 18.80 1.82 -4.16
CA SER A 7 19.23 3.03 -4.86
C SER A 7 18.25 3.36 -5.98
N ASP A 8 18.09 4.65 -6.29
CA ASP A 8 17.17 5.09 -7.35
C ASP A 8 17.52 4.45 -8.71
N GLY A 9 18.81 4.20 -8.97
CA GLY A 9 19.27 3.53 -10.18
C GLY A 9 18.81 2.07 -10.26
N ASP A 10 18.98 1.31 -9.17
CA ASP A 10 18.56 -0.10 -9.11
C ASP A 10 17.03 -0.21 -9.14
N PHE A 11 16.35 0.71 -8.45
CA PHE A 11 14.90 0.78 -8.43
C PHE A 11 14.32 1.12 -9.81
N SER A 12 14.90 2.11 -10.50
CA SER A 12 14.50 2.47 -11.87
C SER A 12 14.71 1.31 -12.83
N ARG A 13 15.82 0.56 -12.69
CA ARG A 13 16.08 -0.64 -13.48
C ARG A 13 15.01 -1.72 -13.22
N LEU A 14 14.65 -1.95 -11.97
CA LEU A 14 13.57 -2.90 -11.61
C LEU A 14 12.23 -2.46 -12.22
N LEU A 15 11.85 -1.19 -12.10
CA LEU A 15 10.62 -0.68 -12.70
C LEU A 15 10.58 -0.85 -14.21
N LYS A 16 11.70 -0.57 -14.91
CA LYS A 16 11.80 -0.80 -16.37
C LYS A 16 11.64 -2.28 -16.72
N LEU A 17 12.24 -3.18 -15.94
CA LEU A 17 12.09 -4.63 -16.13
C LEU A 17 10.66 -5.12 -15.94
N LEU A 18 9.94 -4.55 -14.95
CA LEU A 18 8.53 -4.86 -14.68
C LEU A 18 7.59 -4.22 -15.72
N ALA A 19 7.95 -3.05 -16.26
CA ALA A 19 7.19 -2.38 -17.31
C ALA A 19 7.34 -3.08 -18.66
N ALA A 20 8.52 -3.64 -18.96
CA ALA A 20 8.78 -4.41 -20.17
C ALA A 20 8.05 -5.77 -20.20
N GLU A 21 7.62 -6.29 -19.05
CA GLU A 21 6.83 -7.52 -18.98
C GLU A 21 5.33 -7.19 -19.08
N THR A 22 4.79 -7.22 -20.30
CA THR A 22 3.38 -6.91 -20.59
C THR A 22 2.49 -8.14 -20.74
N ASP A 23 3.10 -9.30 -21.03
CA ASP A 23 2.38 -10.45 -21.59
C ASP A 23 2.04 -11.50 -20.52
N SER A 24 2.76 -11.52 -19.40
CA SER A 24 2.51 -12.45 -18.30
C SER A 24 2.62 -11.75 -16.94
N MET A 25 1.49 -11.72 -16.23
CA MET A 25 1.44 -11.23 -14.85
C MET A 25 2.30 -12.08 -13.91
N GLU A 26 2.33 -13.39 -14.11
CA GLU A 26 3.12 -14.31 -13.29
C GLU A 26 4.63 -14.06 -13.47
N ARG A 27 5.11 -13.92 -14.71
CA ARG A 27 6.51 -13.58 -14.96
C ARG A 27 6.89 -12.22 -14.40
N LYS A 28 5.99 -11.24 -14.49
CA LYS A 28 6.19 -9.91 -13.90
C LYS A 28 6.29 -10.00 -12.38
N PHE A 29 5.40 -10.77 -11.76
CA PHE A 29 5.42 -11.00 -10.33
C PHE A 29 6.66 -11.77 -9.88
N GLU A 30 7.11 -12.79 -10.63
CA GLU A 30 8.34 -13.54 -10.35
C GLU A 30 9.57 -12.65 -10.38
N LYS A 31 9.71 -11.78 -11.39
CA LYS A 31 10.81 -10.80 -11.48
C LYS A 31 10.84 -9.89 -10.24
N PHE A 32 9.67 -9.42 -9.80
CA PHE A 32 9.56 -8.66 -8.56
C PHE A 32 9.88 -9.52 -7.32
N TYR A 33 9.36 -10.73 -7.28
CA TYR A 33 9.46 -11.65 -6.15
C TYR A 33 10.92 -12.07 -5.89
N TYR A 34 11.70 -12.31 -6.94
CA TYR A 34 13.13 -12.64 -6.85
C TYR A 34 14.05 -11.42 -6.83
N SER A 35 13.53 -10.20 -7.00
CA SER A 35 14.32 -8.99 -6.81
C SER A 35 14.85 -8.91 -5.37
N LYS A 36 16.09 -8.47 -5.19
CA LYS A 36 16.71 -8.28 -3.88
C LYS A 36 16.55 -6.83 -3.44
N GLY A 37 16.58 -6.60 -2.13
CA GLY A 37 16.57 -5.26 -1.53
C GLY A 37 15.30 -4.94 -0.74
N CYS A 38 15.40 -3.82 -0.01
CA CYS A 38 14.28 -3.22 0.72
C CYS A 38 13.77 -2.00 -0.05
N PHE A 39 12.51 -1.62 0.18
CA PHE A 39 11.85 -0.50 -0.47
C PHE A 39 11.38 0.52 0.56
N SER A 40 11.48 1.81 0.21
CA SER A 40 10.78 2.87 0.94
C SER A 40 9.28 2.82 0.68
N GLY A 41 8.49 3.63 1.42
CA GLY A 41 7.06 3.70 1.19
C GLY A 41 6.72 4.19 -0.22
N ALA A 42 7.42 5.22 -0.69
CA ALA A 42 7.28 5.74 -2.06
C ALA A 42 7.65 4.69 -3.14
N GLN A 43 8.74 3.93 -2.93
CA GLN A 43 9.14 2.86 -3.85
C GLN A 43 8.11 1.71 -3.87
N ALA A 44 7.53 1.36 -2.72
CA ALA A 44 6.47 0.37 -2.64
C ALA A 44 5.20 0.83 -3.37
N ALA A 45 4.80 2.09 -3.19
CA ALA A 45 3.68 2.68 -3.91
C ALA A 45 3.90 2.67 -5.43
N ALA A 46 5.08 3.07 -5.89
CA ALA A 46 5.45 3.04 -7.32
C ALA A 46 5.48 1.61 -7.89
N LEU A 47 5.97 0.63 -7.13
CA LEU A 47 5.91 -0.79 -7.52
C LEU A 47 4.48 -1.28 -7.68
N MET A 48 3.61 -0.97 -6.72
CA MET A 48 2.21 -1.36 -6.79
C MET A 48 1.49 -0.68 -7.97
N ALA A 49 1.83 0.57 -8.27
CA ALA A 49 1.29 1.28 -9.43
C ALA A 49 1.70 0.64 -10.77
N ALA A 50 2.82 -0.09 -10.82
CA ALA A 50 3.22 -0.83 -12.01
C ALA A 50 2.30 -2.02 -12.33
N PHE A 51 1.46 -2.46 -11.37
CA PHE A 51 0.48 -3.52 -11.57
C PHE A 51 -0.90 -2.93 -11.86
N LYS A 52 -1.57 -3.51 -12.87
CA LYS A 52 -2.78 -2.93 -13.46
C LYS A 52 -3.99 -3.20 -12.58
N THR A 53 -4.10 -4.44 -12.11
CA THR A 53 -5.29 -4.86 -11.39
C THR A 53 -5.11 -4.82 -9.89
N ALA A 54 -6.21 -4.50 -9.27
CA ALA A 54 -6.54 -4.68 -7.88
C ALA A 54 -5.97 -5.96 -7.18
N PRO A 55 -6.33 -7.18 -7.60
CA PRO A 55 -5.74 -8.40 -7.03
C PRO A 55 -4.22 -8.47 -7.16
N GLU A 56 -3.63 -7.93 -8.23
CA GLU A 56 -2.17 -7.90 -8.40
C GLU A 56 -1.52 -7.01 -7.34
N ARG A 57 -2.08 -5.82 -7.08
CA ARG A 57 -1.58 -4.89 -6.05
C ARG A 57 -1.63 -5.53 -4.66
N VAL A 58 -2.68 -6.30 -4.37
CA VAL A 58 -2.81 -7.07 -3.12
C VAL A 58 -1.75 -8.19 -3.03
N ARG A 59 -1.42 -8.86 -4.15
CA ARG A 59 -0.32 -9.84 -4.15
C ARG A 59 1.04 -9.18 -3.89
N VAL A 60 1.27 -8.00 -4.46
CA VAL A 60 2.51 -7.24 -4.27
C VAL A 60 2.66 -6.80 -2.83
N ILE A 61 1.63 -6.21 -2.20
CA ILE A 61 1.74 -5.76 -0.81
C ILE A 61 1.92 -6.93 0.17
N LYS A 62 1.30 -8.09 -0.08
CA LYS A 62 1.59 -9.33 0.68
C LYS A 62 3.04 -9.78 0.54
N ALA A 63 3.60 -9.68 -0.66
CA ALA A 63 5.00 -10.02 -0.93
C ALA A 63 5.99 -8.98 -0.37
N LEU A 64 5.56 -7.73 -0.15
CA LEU A 64 6.31 -6.68 0.54
C LEU A 64 6.28 -6.86 2.07
N GLU A 65 5.12 -7.22 2.61
CA GLU A 65 4.92 -7.52 4.04
C GLU A 65 5.82 -8.66 4.49
N ARG A 66 5.77 -9.77 3.75
CA ARG A 66 6.50 -11.02 3.94
C ARG A 66 7.18 -11.17 5.31
N VAL A 67 6.34 -11.55 6.28
CA VAL A 67 6.72 -12.24 7.50
C VAL A 67 6.33 -13.71 7.27
N SER A 68 7.29 -14.62 7.26
CA SER A 68 6.99 -16.06 7.17
C SER A 68 6.11 -16.48 8.36
N ILE A 69 4.88 -16.88 8.10
CA ILE A 69 4.11 -17.75 9.01
C ILE A 69 4.46 -19.21 8.67
N SER A 70 5.75 -19.54 8.65
CA SER A 70 6.21 -20.91 8.64
C SER A 70 7.27 -21.05 9.71
N ARG A 71 6.99 -21.90 10.70
CA ARG A 71 7.90 -22.29 11.80
C ARG A 71 9.14 -23.06 11.31
N ILE A 72 9.39 -23.12 10.00
CA ILE A 72 10.53 -23.81 9.39
C ILE A 72 11.46 -22.75 8.79
N ILE A 73 12.36 -22.26 9.66
CA ILE A 73 13.72 -21.75 9.40
C ILE A 73 14.01 -21.28 7.96
N ILE A 74 13.54 -20.10 7.56
CA ILE A 74 14.25 -19.19 6.65
C ILE A 74 13.86 -17.75 7.04
N PRO A 75 14.80 -16.85 7.42
CA PRO A 75 14.48 -15.47 7.75
C PRO A 75 13.99 -14.76 6.48
N VAL A 76 12.67 -14.63 6.33
CA VAL A 76 12.11 -13.78 5.28
C VAL A 76 12.20 -12.35 5.78
N HIS A 77 13.16 -11.64 5.22
CA HIS A 77 13.40 -10.24 5.51
C HIS A 77 12.19 -9.42 5.07
N GLN A 78 11.49 -8.80 6.03
CA GLN A 78 10.49 -7.77 5.74
C GLN A 78 11.10 -6.75 4.76
N ARG A 79 10.52 -6.64 3.56
CA ARG A 79 11.13 -5.90 2.44
C ARG A 79 10.80 -4.42 2.44
N LEU A 80 10.02 -3.98 3.41
CA LEU A 80 9.72 -2.57 3.64
C LEU A 80 10.69 -2.00 4.68
N CYS A 81 11.22 -0.82 4.35
CA CYS A 81 11.89 0.03 5.31
C CYS A 81 10.88 0.63 6.30
N ARG A 82 11.39 1.13 7.43
CA ARG A 82 10.56 1.97 8.32
C ARG A 82 10.09 3.20 7.55
N MET A 83 8.84 3.57 7.72
CA MET A 83 8.20 4.65 6.98
C MET A 83 7.26 5.45 7.89
N CYS A 84 6.95 6.68 7.49
CA CYS A 84 5.96 7.51 8.17
C CYS A 84 4.53 7.18 7.72
N CYS A 85 3.53 7.55 8.51
CA CYS A 85 2.11 7.40 8.18
C CYS A 85 1.72 8.17 6.90
N ALA A 86 2.41 9.26 6.59
CA ALA A 86 2.26 9.98 5.32
C ALA A 86 2.64 9.11 4.10
N GLU A 87 3.76 8.40 4.17
CA GLU A 87 4.18 7.45 3.12
C GLU A 87 3.24 6.24 3.05
N ALA A 88 2.76 5.77 4.21
CA ALA A 88 1.79 4.68 4.27
C ALA A 88 0.47 5.05 3.58
N ARG A 89 0.02 6.30 3.73
CA ARG A 89 -1.16 6.82 3.01
C ARG A 89 -0.98 6.73 1.50
N GLU A 90 0.21 6.97 0.95
CA GLU A 90 0.47 6.81 -0.48
C GLU A 90 0.26 5.35 -0.93
N ILE A 91 0.78 4.40 -0.16
CA ILE A 91 0.58 2.95 -0.41
C ILE A 91 -0.93 2.62 -0.39
N LEU A 92 -1.66 3.07 0.63
CA LEU A 92 -3.10 2.81 0.78
C LEU A 92 -3.92 3.42 -0.36
N ASN A 93 -3.51 4.56 -0.89
CA ASN A 93 -4.17 5.21 -2.03
C ASN A 93 -3.93 4.49 -3.36
N VAL A 94 -2.83 3.74 -3.50
CA VAL A 94 -2.57 2.96 -4.73
C VAL A 94 -3.41 1.67 -4.77
N VAL A 95 -3.81 1.10 -3.63
CA VAL A 95 -4.59 -0.14 -3.59
C VAL A 95 -5.99 0.03 -4.19
N GLN A 96 -6.62 1.20 -4.02
CA GLN A 96 -7.94 1.63 -4.52
C GLN A 96 -8.83 0.56 -5.17
N LEU A 97 -9.63 -0.15 -4.36
CA LEU A 97 -10.93 -0.73 -4.77
C LEU A 97 -11.97 -0.66 -3.67
N THR A 98 -11.60 -1.04 -2.44
CA THR A 98 -12.53 -1.11 -1.32
C THR A 98 -11.84 -0.68 -0.03
N ASN A 99 -12.63 -0.25 0.97
CA ASN A 99 -12.12 -0.01 2.31
C ASN A 99 -11.55 -1.30 2.94
N HIS A 100 -12.08 -2.47 2.56
CA HIS A 100 -11.55 -3.76 3.00
C HIS A 100 -10.10 -3.99 2.52
N ASP A 101 -9.80 -3.70 1.25
CA ASP A 101 -8.44 -3.86 0.71
C ASP A 101 -7.46 -2.85 1.34
N ARG A 102 -7.94 -1.65 1.68
CA ARG A 102 -7.14 -0.65 2.42
C ARG A 102 -6.85 -1.09 3.85
N VAL A 103 -7.82 -1.66 4.56
CA VAL A 103 -7.60 -2.22 5.91
C VAL A 103 -6.61 -3.38 5.83
N PHE A 104 -6.75 -4.26 4.84
CA PHE A 104 -5.82 -5.36 4.61
C PHE A 104 -4.39 -4.83 4.35
N ALA A 105 -4.26 -3.83 3.48
CA ALA A 105 -2.99 -3.18 3.19
C ALA A 105 -2.36 -2.52 4.43
N LEU A 106 -3.17 -1.89 5.28
CA LEU A 106 -2.72 -1.31 6.54
C LEU A 106 -2.19 -2.39 7.48
N ASP A 107 -2.85 -3.55 7.56
CA ASP A 107 -2.40 -4.68 8.36
C ASP A 107 -1.00 -5.16 7.93
N CYS A 108 -0.75 -5.17 6.61
CA CYS A 108 0.55 -5.52 6.02
C CYS A 108 1.68 -4.54 6.38
N ILE A 109 1.39 -3.26 6.53
CA ILE A 109 2.43 -2.21 6.70
C ILE A 109 2.51 -1.65 8.13
N LYS A 110 1.53 -1.91 9.01
CA LYS A 110 1.47 -1.32 10.37
C LYS A 110 2.75 -1.49 11.19
N ARG A 111 3.46 -2.61 11.02
CA ARG A 111 4.72 -2.91 11.73
C ARG A 111 5.91 -2.06 11.28
N THR A 112 5.76 -1.29 10.21
CA THR A 112 6.81 -0.42 9.65
C THR A 112 6.63 1.06 10.02
N LEU A 113 5.48 1.42 10.59
CA LEU A 113 5.11 2.80 10.89
C LEU A 113 5.83 3.31 12.15
N VAL A 114 6.47 4.47 12.05
CA VAL A 114 7.29 5.03 13.14
C VAL A 114 6.58 6.13 13.95
N ASP A 115 5.62 6.81 13.34
CA ASP A 115 4.90 7.99 13.84
C ASP A 115 3.41 7.70 14.12
N HIS A 116 3.04 6.43 14.16
CA HIS A 116 1.66 5.98 14.38
C HIS A 116 1.07 6.36 15.76
N GLU A 117 1.91 6.72 16.72
CA GLU A 117 1.51 7.19 18.05
C GLU A 117 1.28 8.72 18.08
N THR A 118 1.63 9.43 17.02
CA THR A 118 1.45 10.89 16.92
C THR A 118 0.06 11.23 16.38
N THR A 119 -0.50 12.36 16.80
CA THR A 119 -1.79 12.87 16.28
C THR A 119 -1.76 13.03 14.77
N GLU A 120 -0.68 13.62 14.24
CA GLU A 120 -0.47 13.83 12.81
C GLU A 120 -0.43 12.48 12.04
N GLY A 121 0.31 11.49 12.56
CA GLY A 121 0.37 10.17 11.95
C GLY A 121 -0.99 9.46 11.92
N ILE A 122 -1.79 9.59 12.98
CA ILE A 122 -3.15 9.04 13.03
C ILE A 122 -4.04 9.71 11.97
N GLU A 123 -4.00 11.03 11.85
CA GLU A 123 -4.75 11.78 10.84
C GLU A 123 -4.38 11.38 9.41
N TYR A 124 -3.09 11.16 9.13
CA TYR A 124 -2.63 10.67 7.83
C TYR A 124 -3.23 9.31 7.48
N ILE A 125 -3.28 8.36 8.42
CA ILE A 125 -3.90 7.05 8.17
C ILE A 125 -5.41 7.20 7.98
N LEU A 126 -6.11 7.95 8.84
CA LEU A 126 -7.55 8.13 8.74
C LEU A 126 -7.96 8.80 7.42
N SER A 127 -7.17 9.76 6.94
CA SER A 127 -7.42 10.43 5.65
C SER A 127 -7.32 9.51 4.42
N ALA A 128 -6.70 8.34 4.55
CA ALA A 128 -6.65 7.33 3.48
C ALA A 128 -7.97 6.54 3.36
N PHE A 129 -8.81 6.57 4.40
CA PHE A 129 -10.13 5.96 4.40
C PHE A 129 -11.17 7.06 4.15
N PRO A 130 -11.80 7.12 2.97
CA PRO A 130 -12.94 7.99 2.79
C PRO A 130 -13.99 7.54 3.78
N PHE A 131 -14.30 8.40 4.76
CA PHE A 131 -15.54 8.27 5.50
C PHE A 131 -16.65 8.28 4.44
N GLU A 132 -17.44 7.23 4.38
CA GLU A 132 -18.78 7.35 3.81
C GLU A 132 -19.49 8.35 4.72
N THR A 133 -19.33 9.64 4.46
CA THR A 133 -20.35 10.59 4.83
C THR A 133 -21.54 10.14 4.03
N ARG A 134 -22.38 9.29 4.61
CA ARG A 134 -23.80 9.26 4.27
C ARG A 134 -24.22 10.71 4.43
N ALA A 135 -24.19 11.45 3.34
CA ALA A 135 -24.93 12.68 3.23
C ALA A 135 -26.36 12.26 3.57
N GLY A 136 -26.77 12.54 4.80
CA GLY A 136 -28.15 12.45 5.17
C GLY A 136 -28.89 13.24 4.09
N GLN A 137 -29.80 12.57 3.41
CA GLN A 137 -30.99 13.22 2.91
C GLN A 137 -31.65 13.89 4.12
N MET A 138 -31.18 15.08 4.50
CA MET A 138 -32.05 16.08 5.10
C MET A 138 -32.71 16.78 3.91
N HIS A 139 -33.72 16.10 3.36
CA HIS A 139 -34.87 16.84 2.86
C HIS A 139 -35.44 17.57 4.07
N ILE A 140 -35.02 18.81 4.26
CA ILE A 140 -35.83 19.78 4.99
C ILE A 140 -37.03 19.99 4.08
N VAL A 141 -38.10 19.24 4.32
CA VAL A 141 -39.41 19.57 3.78
C VAL A 141 -39.81 20.84 4.51
N ASP A 142 -39.46 21.97 3.90
CA ASP A 142 -39.90 23.28 4.34
C ASP A 142 -41.42 23.28 4.28
N GLY A 143 -42.04 23.22 5.46
CA GLY A 143 -43.47 23.38 5.61
C GLY A 143 -43.83 24.82 5.31
N THR A 144 -44.24 25.11 4.08
CA THR A 144 -44.91 26.37 3.75
C THR A 144 -46.33 26.06 3.27
N ARG A 145 -47.28 26.36 4.15
CA ARG A 145 -48.71 26.49 3.87
C ARG A 145 -48.94 27.57 2.82
N HIS A 146 -49.80 27.30 1.85
CA HIS A 146 -50.70 28.21 1.11
C HIS A 146 -51.48 27.28 0.16
N THR A 147 -52.81 27.20 0.09
CA THR A 147 -53.97 27.99 0.54
C THR A 147 -55.15 27.03 0.63
#